data_AF-A0A382TER9-F1
#
_entry.id   AF-A0A382TER9-F1
#
_cell.length_a   1.000
_cell.length_b   1.000
_cell.length_c   1.000
_cell.angle_alpha   90.00
_cell.angle_beta   90.00
_cell.angle_gamma   90.00
#
_symmetry.space_group_name_H-M   'P 1'
#
loop_
_entity.id
_entity.type
_entity.pdbx_description
1 polymer ?
#
loop_
_entity_poly.entity_id
_entity_poly.type
_entity_poly.pdbx_seq_one_letter_code
_entity_poly.pdbx_strand_id
1 'polypeptide(L)'
;VSVPTRGVMWAIGDLVSSESDPMFDSSPRPAAVTSDRIDYLFDRGLHDLPDSERPDCHRLKRHSYVSVYGRMHADLPSQTITTGFGAMGRGRYVHPTERRTITPHEAARIQFFPDFFTFGDAGRTLLQKTIGNAVPPKMGYALGLHLLR
;
A
#
# COMPACT_ATOMS: atom_id res chain seq x y z
N VAL A 1 -11.02 15.30 23.88
CA VAL A 1 -9.76 14.54 23.77
C VAL A 1 -9.39 14.47 22.30
N SER A 2 -8.27 15.05 21.86
CA SER A 2 -7.83 14.90 20.47
C SER A 2 -7.49 13.44 20.23
N VAL A 3 -8.23 12.77 19.35
CA VAL A 3 -7.88 11.40 18.95
C VAL A 3 -6.52 11.49 18.25
N PRO A 4 -5.48 10.79 18.72
CA PRO A 4 -4.20 10.80 18.03
C PRO A 4 -4.42 10.29 16.59
N THR A 5 -3.89 11.04 15.62
CA THR A 5 -3.96 10.68 14.20
C THR A 5 -3.20 9.37 13.99
N ARG A 6 -3.93 8.31 13.66
CA ARG A 6 -3.36 7.00 13.33
C ARG A 6 -2.98 6.97 11.85
N GLY A 7 -1.71 7.24 11.56
CA GLY A 7 -1.13 7.21 10.22
C GLY A 7 -0.79 5.80 9.73
N VAL A 8 -0.22 5.70 8.52
CA VAL A 8 0.24 4.43 7.93
C VAL A 8 1.23 3.72 8.84
N MET A 9 2.26 4.40 9.35
CA MET A 9 3.29 3.75 10.17
C MET A 9 2.76 3.27 11.53
N TRP A 10 1.71 3.90 12.06
CA TRP A 10 1.01 3.37 13.24
C TRP A 10 0.37 2.00 12.96
N ALA A 11 -0.08 1.76 11.73
CA ALA A 11 -0.77 0.53 11.35
C ALA A 11 0.15 -0.60 10.91
N ILE A 12 1.31 -0.29 10.32
CA ILE A 12 2.16 -1.30 9.67
C ILE A 12 3.62 -1.30 10.14
N GLY A 13 4.03 -0.37 11.00
CA GLY A 13 5.44 -0.15 11.33
C GLY A 13 6.13 -1.35 12.01
N ASP A 14 5.37 -2.15 12.76
CA ASP A 14 5.82 -3.38 13.40
C ASP A 14 6.05 -4.55 12.40
N LEU A 15 5.52 -4.44 11.18
CA LEU A 15 5.65 -5.46 10.15
C LEU A 15 6.89 -5.32 9.28
N VAL A 16 7.60 -4.19 9.38
CA VAL A 16 8.79 -3.92 8.56
C VAL A 16 9.84 -5.03 8.72
N SER A 17 9.93 -5.62 9.92
CA SER A 17 10.83 -6.73 10.24
C SER A 17 10.18 -8.12 10.16
N SER A 18 8.93 -8.21 9.66
CA SER A 18 8.24 -9.50 9.53
C SER A 18 8.76 -10.26 8.31
N GLU A 19 9.16 -11.50 8.51
CA GLU A 19 9.63 -12.40 7.44
C GLU A 19 9.00 -13.81 7.58
N SER A 20 7.85 -13.90 8.26
CA SER A 20 7.22 -15.16 8.65
C SER A 20 6.65 -15.96 7.47
N ASP A 21 6.10 -15.25 6.48
CA ASP A 21 5.52 -15.82 5.26
C ASP A 21 6.14 -15.13 4.04
N PRO A 22 7.01 -15.82 3.28
CA PRO A 22 7.67 -15.24 2.11
C PRO A 22 6.72 -14.75 1.00
N MET A 23 5.47 -15.23 0.94
CA MET A 23 4.49 -14.76 -0.04
C MET A 23 3.76 -13.51 0.47
N PHE A 24 3.41 -13.50 1.75
CA PHE A 24 2.56 -12.49 2.39
C PHE A 24 3.36 -11.29 2.94
N ASP A 25 4.56 -11.55 3.47
CA ASP A 25 5.48 -10.56 4.06
C ASP A 25 6.48 -9.99 3.04
N SER A 26 6.38 -10.33 1.75
CA SER A 26 7.28 -9.79 0.73
C SER A 26 6.57 -8.96 -0.34
N SER A 27 7.23 -7.88 -0.74
CA SER A 27 6.85 -7.09 -1.91
C SER A 27 7.31 -7.76 -3.21
N PRO A 28 6.62 -7.54 -4.34
CA PRO A 28 7.15 -7.89 -5.66
C PRO A 28 8.54 -7.28 -5.87
N ARG A 29 9.46 -8.03 -6.51
CA ARG A 29 10.73 -7.45 -6.95
C ARG A 29 10.48 -6.47 -8.09
N PRO A 30 10.80 -5.17 -7.94
CA PRO A 30 10.66 -4.20 -9.00
C PRO A 30 11.63 -4.48 -10.16
N ALA A 31 11.22 -4.12 -11.38
CA ALA A 31 12.16 -3.98 -12.49
C ALA A 31 13.12 -2.81 -12.23
N ALA A 32 14.32 -2.81 -12.83
CA ALA A 32 15.35 -1.79 -12.59
C ALA A 32 14.81 -0.35 -12.67
N VAL A 33 14.09 -0.01 -13.74
CA VAL A 33 13.49 1.32 -13.94
C VAL A 33 12.49 1.70 -12.82
N THR A 34 11.83 0.73 -12.22
CA THR A 34 10.93 0.96 -11.07
C THR A 34 11.74 1.17 -9.79
N SER A 35 12.83 0.42 -9.59
CA SER A 35 13.77 0.64 -8.49
C SER A 35 14.37 2.04 -8.55
N ASP A 36 14.86 2.48 -9.72
CA ASP A 36 15.46 3.81 -9.91
C ASP A 36 14.50 4.93 -9.49
N ARG A 37 13.21 4.77 -9.80
CA ARG A 37 12.16 5.73 -9.39
C ARG A 37 11.90 5.71 -7.89
N ILE A 38 11.90 4.54 -7.27
CA ILE A 38 11.78 4.43 -5.82
C ILE A 38 12.99 5.10 -5.18
N ASP A 39 14.19 4.82 -5.65
CA ASP A 39 15.42 5.40 -5.13
C ASP A 39 15.42 6.92 -5.26
N TYR A 40 14.98 7.45 -6.39
CA TYR A 40 14.79 8.89 -6.58
C TYR A 40 13.93 9.53 -5.48
N LEU A 41 12.81 8.90 -5.10
CA LEU A 41 11.93 9.42 -4.03
C LEU A 41 12.66 9.46 -2.69
N PHE A 42 13.38 8.40 -2.35
CA PHE A 42 14.10 8.30 -1.07
C PHE A 42 15.27 9.27 -1.00
N ASP A 43 16.10 9.31 -2.04
CA ASP A 43 17.32 10.12 -2.09
C ASP A 43 17.01 11.62 -2.07
N ARG A 44 15.84 12.01 -2.58
CA ARG A 44 15.37 13.40 -2.62
C ARG A 44 14.42 13.75 -1.47
N GLY A 45 14.03 12.79 -0.63
CA GLY A 45 13.05 13.00 0.43
C GLY A 45 11.62 13.31 -0.08
N LEU A 46 11.28 12.90 -1.30
CA LEU A 46 10.01 13.22 -1.96
C LEU A 46 8.94 12.15 -1.69
N HIS A 47 7.69 12.59 -1.70
CA HIS A 47 6.53 11.70 -1.68
C HIS A 47 5.91 11.49 -3.06
N ASP A 48 6.09 12.45 -3.96
CA ASP A 48 5.51 12.42 -5.31
C ASP A 48 6.62 12.38 -6.34
N LEU A 49 6.54 11.40 -7.25
CA LEU A 49 7.49 11.31 -8.34
C LEU A 49 7.17 12.41 -9.37
N PRO A 50 8.12 13.31 -9.66
CA PRO A 50 7.88 14.39 -10.62
C PRO A 50 7.67 13.84 -12.03
N ASP A 51 6.92 14.57 -12.86
CA ASP A 51 6.54 14.10 -14.20
C ASP A 51 7.74 13.77 -15.10
N SER A 52 8.88 14.43 -14.89
CA SER A 52 10.12 14.16 -15.64
C SER A 52 10.63 12.73 -15.49
N GLU A 53 10.37 12.09 -14.35
CA GLU A 53 10.82 10.73 -13.99
C GLU A 53 9.76 9.65 -14.27
N ARG A 54 8.55 10.07 -14.69
CA ARG A 54 7.46 9.15 -15.04
C ARG A 54 7.66 8.58 -16.46
N PRO A 55 7.10 7.40 -16.76
CA PRO A 55 7.12 6.87 -18.13
C PRO A 55 6.43 7.82 -19.12
N ASP A 56 6.86 7.78 -20.39
CA ASP A 56 6.33 8.65 -21.46
C ASP A 56 4.81 8.60 -21.60
N CYS A 57 4.22 7.42 -21.45
CA CYS A 57 2.77 7.25 -21.56
C CYS A 57 1.98 8.01 -20.48
N HIS A 58 2.63 8.42 -19.39
CA HIS A 58 2.05 9.26 -18.33
C HIS A 58 2.57 10.70 -18.43
N ARG A 59 3.88 10.87 -18.61
CA ARG A 59 4.55 12.18 -18.73
C ARG A 59 4.03 13.04 -19.89
N LEU A 60 3.81 12.43 -21.06
CA LEU A 60 3.42 13.15 -22.28
C LEU A 60 1.91 13.40 -22.37
N LYS A 61 1.12 12.96 -21.37
CA LYS A 61 -0.33 13.15 -21.34
C LYS A 61 -0.70 14.10 -20.22
N ARG A 62 -1.70 14.96 -20.47
CA ARG A 62 -2.27 15.79 -19.40
C ARG A 62 -3.02 14.89 -18.43
N HIS A 63 -2.52 14.78 -17.20
CA HIS A 63 -3.15 14.02 -16.12
C HIS A 63 -3.24 14.84 -14.83
N SER A 64 -4.24 14.58 -13.99
CA SER A 64 -4.38 15.16 -12.64
C SER A 64 -4.00 14.18 -11.52
N TYR A 65 -3.54 12.98 -11.87
CA TYR A 65 -3.21 11.92 -10.91
C TYR A 65 -1.83 12.15 -10.28
N VAL A 66 -1.79 13.03 -9.28
CA VAL A 66 -0.55 13.34 -8.54
C VAL A 66 -0.04 12.16 -7.73
N SER A 67 -0.93 11.30 -7.23
CA SER A 67 -0.58 10.22 -6.29
C SER A 67 0.04 8.97 -6.88
N VAL A 68 -0.02 8.78 -8.21
CA VAL A 68 0.57 7.60 -8.86
C VAL A 68 2.09 7.73 -8.84
N TYR A 69 2.80 6.61 -8.69
CA TYR A 69 4.26 6.55 -8.47
C TYR A 69 4.70 7.16 -7.13
N GLY A 70 3.78 7.36 -6.19
CA GLY A 70 4.07 8.03 -4.92
C GLY A 70 4.54 7.09 -3.78
N ARG A 71 5.30 7.68 -2.87
CA ARG A 71 5.62 7.16 -1.53
C ARG A 71 4.56 7.55 -0.52
N MET A 72 4.14 6.59 0.29
CA MET A 72 3.17 6.80 1.37
C MET A 72 3.73 7.79 2.40
N HIS A 73 2.84 8.57 3.02
CA HIS A 73 3.20 9.43 4.14
C HIS A 73 3.08 8.61 5.43
N ALA A 74 4.07 8.69 6.31
CA ALA A 74 4.09 7.91 7.56
C ALA A 74 2.92 8.27 8.48
N ASP A 75 2.64 9.57 8.62
CA ASP A 75 1.71 10.11 9.62
C ASP A 75 0.30 10.39 9.08
N LEU A 76 0.08 10.22 7.78
CA LEU A 76 -1.24 10.38 7.17
C LEU A 76 -1.92 9.01 6.98
N PRO A 77 -3.26 8.96 6.87
CA PRO A 77 -3.96 7.75 6.47
C PRO A 77 -3.51 7.24 5.09
N SER A 78 -3.61 5.92 4.89
CA SER A 78 -3.38 5.32 3.58
C SER A 78 -4.41 5.79 2.56
N GLN A 79 -4.02 5.83 1.28
CA GLN A 79 -4.99 5.83 0.18
C GLN A 79 -5.71 4.49 0.10
N THR A 80 -6.78 4.43 -0.69
CA THR A 80 -7.49 3.19 -0.98
C THR A 80 -6.53 2.11 -1.45
N ILE A 81 -6.56 0.95 -0.80
CA ILE A 81 -5.83 -0.23 -1.24
C ILE A 81 -6.59 -0.84 -2.42
N THR A 82 -6.05 -0.73 -3.63
CA THR A 82 -6.61 -1.36 -4.83
C THR A 82 -5.91 -2.67 -5.14
N THR A 83 -6.45 -3.46 -6.07
CA THR A 83 -5.80 -4.69 -6.56
C THR A 83 -4.41 -4.48 -7.17
N GLY A 84 -4.00 -3.22 -7.39
CA GLY A 84 -2.70 -2.84 -7.92
C GLY A 84 -1.65 -2.48 -6.86
N PHE A 85 -1.90 -2.68 -5.57
CA PHE A 85 -1.02 -2.17 -4.50
C PHE A 85 0.45 -2.61 -4.59
N GLY A 86 0.73 -3.75 -5.25
CA GLY A 86 2.12 -4.19 -5.45
C GLY A 86 2.90 -3.38 -6.49
N ALA A 87 2.28 -2.45 -7.21
CA ALA A 87 2.91 -1.67 -8.28
C ALA A 87 2.78 -0.17 -8.04
N MET A 88 3.90 0.55 -7.96
CA MET A 88 3.90 2.00 -7.78
C MET A 88 3.16 2.75 -8.91
N GLY A 89 3.13 2.20 -10.13
CA GLY A 89 2.41 2.79 -11.27
C GLY A 89 0.88 2.72 -11.16
N ARG A 90 0.34 2.10 -10.09
CA ARG A 90 -1.11 1.95 -9.86
C ARG A 90 -1.62 2.73 -8.64
N GLY A 91 -0.76 3.52 -7.99
CA GLY A 91 -1.13 4.36 -6.85
C GLY A 91 0.07 4.75 -5.97
N ARG A 92 -0.23 5.34 -4.81
CA ARG A 92 0.79 5.69 -3.80
C ARG A 92 1.03 4.49 -2.89
N TYR A 93 1.87 3.56 -3.35
CA TYR A 93 2.09 2.28 -2.65
C TYR A 93 3.54 2.01 -2.28
N VAL A 94 4.47 2.94 -2.54
CA VAL A 94 5.84 2.82 -2.05
C VAL A 94 5.83 3.04 -0.53
N HIS A 95 6.45 2.12 0.22
CA HIS A 95 6.45 2.12 1.68
C HIS A 95 7.07 3.42 2.25
N PRO A 96 6.61 3.96 3.39
CA PRO A 96 7.15 5.21 3.94
C PRO A 96 8.67 5.18 4.22
N THR A 97 9.18 4.04 4.70
CA THR A 97 10.59 3.89 5.13
C THR A 97 11.40 2.89 4.29
N GLU A 98 10.74 2.03 3.52
CA GLU A 98 11.40 0.93 2.81
C GLU A 98 11.40 1.18 1.31
N ARG A 99 12.52 0.87 0.63
CA ARG A 99 12.68 1.03 -0.82
C ARG A 99 11.96 -0.08 -1.62
N ARG A 100 10.68 -0.28 -1.32
CA ARG A 100 9.79 -1.26 -1.93
C ARG A 100 8.34 -0.77 -1.90
N THR A 101 7.46 -1.43 -2.64
CA THR A 101 6.01 -1.29 -2.43
C THR A 101 5.58 -2.00 -1.14
N ILE A 102 4.38 -1.68 -0.66
CA ILE A 102 3.82 -2.38 0.50
C ILE A 102 3.62 -3.88 0.24
N THR A 103 3.78 -4.68 1.29
CA THR A 103 3.55 -6.13 1.23
C THR A 103 2.05 -6.44 1.25
N PRO A 104 1.63 -7.65 0.83
CA PRO A 104 0.27 -8.12 1.05
C PRO A 104 -0.16 -8.04 2.52
N HIS A 105 0.74 -8.32 3.47
CA HIS A 105 0.45 -8.25 4.91
C HIS A 105 0.16 -6.81 5.38
N GLU A 106 1.00 -5.86 4.98
CA GLU A 106 0.81 -4.43 5.26
C GLU A 106 -0.52 -3.93 4.64
N ALA A 107 -0.80 -4.31 3.38
CA ALA A 107 -2.03 -3.97 2.68
C ALA A 107 -3.28 -4.56 3.37
N ALA A 108 -3.21 -5.81 3.85
CA ALA A 108 -4.30 -6.48 4.56
C ALA A 108 -4.61 -5.76 5.88
N ARG A 109 -3.58 -5.35 6.64
CA ARG A 109 -3.77 -4.64 7.91
C ARG A 109 -4.34 -3.24 7.71
N ILE A 110 -3.92 -2.53 6.66
CA ILE A 110 -4.56 -1.28 6.24
C ILE A 110 -6.05 -1.49 5.90
N GLN A 111 -6.39 -2.62 5.26
CA GLN A 111 -7.78 -3.04 5.00
C GLN A 111 -8.52 -3.60 6.23
N PHE A 112 -7.95 -3.48 7.44
CA PHE A 112 -8.50 -4.01 8.70
C PHE A 112 -8.72 -5.52 8.74
N PHE A 113 -7.99 -6.30 7.93
CA PHE A 113 -7.88 -7.73 8.20
C PHE A 113 -7.13 -7.95 9.50
N PRO A 114 -7.64 -8.80 10.41
CA PRO A 114 -6.89 -9.17 11.58
C PRO A 114 -5.73 -10.10 11.20
N ASP A 115 -4.64 -10.01 11.95
CA ASP A 115 -3.36 -10.66 11.66
C ASP A 115 -3.42 -12.19 11.67
N PHE A 116 -4.37 -12.74 12.41
CA PHE A 116 -4.64 -14.18 12.45
C PHE A 116 -5.39 -14.69 11.21
N PHE A 117 -5.91 -13.79 10.36
CA PHE A 117 -6.66 -14.18 9.17
C PHE A 117 -5.72 -14.75 8.12
N THR A 118 -5.98 -15.99 7.69
CA THR A 118 -5.24 -16.63 6.61
C THR A 118 -5.98 -16.50 5.28
N PHE A 119 -5.21 -16.20 4.22
CA PHE A 119 -5.69 -16.23 2.84
C PHE A 119 -5.47 -17.61 2.17
N GLY A 120 -5.04 -18.61 2.94
CA GLY A 120 -4.61 -19.92 2.43
C GLY A 120 -3.35 -19.83 1.56
N ASP A 121 -3.10 -20.88 0.77
CA ASP A 121 -1.97 -20.94 -0.18
C ASP A 121 -2.23 -20.11 -1.45
N ALA A 122 -2.62 -18.85 -1.27
CA ALA A 122 -2.92 -17.93 -2.37
C ALA A 122 -1.63 -17.36 -2.98
N GLY A 123 -1.50 -17.51 -4.31
CA GLY A 123 -0.46 -16.80 -5.05
C GLY A 123 -0.64 -15.27 -4.98
N ARG A 124 0.45 -14.52 -5.20
CA ARG A 124 0.49 -13.06 -5.07
C ARG A 124 -0.62 -12.30 -5.82
N THR A 125 -0.92 -12.70 -7.05
CA THR A 125 -1.99 -12.09 -7.85
C THR A 125 -3.36 -12.28 -7.19
N LEU A 126 -3.61 -13.46 -6.62
CA LEU A 126 -4.85 -13.75 -5.92
C LEU A 126 -4.92 -12.97 -4.61
N LEU A 127 -3.83 -12.92 -3.83
CA LEU A 127 -3.75 -12.08 -2.62
C LEU A 127 -4.09 -10.62 -2.92
N GLN A 128 -3.45 -10.04 -3.93
CA GLN A 128 -3.69 -8.66 -4.34
C GLN A 128 -5.15 -8.41 -4.74
N LYS A 129 -5.73 -9.33 -5.52
CA LYS A 129 -7.13 -9.24 -5.94
C LYS A 129 -8.07 -9.35 -4.75
N THR A 130 -7.85 -10.31 -3.86
CA THR A 130 -8.69 -10.56 -2.68
C THR A 130 -8.63 -9.38 -1.71
N ILE A 131 -7.44 -8.95 -1.31
CA ILE A 131 -7.25 -7.84 -0.36
C ILE A 131 -7.79 -6.53 -0.94
N GLY A 132 -7.47 -6.23 -2.21
CA GLY A 132 -7.88 -4.98 -2.85
C GLY A 132 -9.37 -4.87 -3.16
N ASN A 133 -10.07 -5.99 -3.37
CA ASN A 133 -11.53 -5.99 -3.60
C ASN A 133 -12.34 -6.18 -2.32
N ALA A 134 -11.72 -6.56 -1.21
CA ALA A 134 -12.43 -6.81 0.03
C ALA A 134 -13.06 -5.54 0.60
N VAL A 135 -14.23 -5.70 1.22
CA VAL A 135 -14.78 -4.72 2.14
C VAL A 135 -14.03 -4.85 3.46
N PRO A 136 -13.54 -3.75 4.07
CA PRO A 136 -12.83 -3.83 5.35
C PRO A 136 -13.66 -4.53 6.42
N PRO A 137 -13.15 -5.58 7.10
CA PRO A 137 -13.91 -6.32 8.13
C PRO A 137 -14.49 -5.42 9.22
N LYS A 138 -13.74 -4.38 9.61
CA LYS A 138 -14.20 -3.39 10.60
C LYS A 138 -15.45 -2.61 10.14
N MET A 139 -15.58 -2.34 8.84
CA MET A 139 -16.77 -1.72 8.27
C MET A 139 -17.98 -2.67 8.34
N GLY A 140 -17.78 -3.93 7.96
CA GLY A 140 -18.82 -4.96 8.06
C GLY A 140 -19.29 -5.18 9.50
N TYR A 141 -18.36 -5.20 10.46
CA TYR A 141 -18.68 -5.28 11.88
C TYR A 141 -19.52 -4.09 12.36
N ALA A 142 -19.12 -2.86 12.02
CA ALA A 142 -19.86 -1.66 12.42
C ALA A 142 -21.27 -1.62 11.81
N LEU A 143 -21.43 -2.03 10.56
CA LEU A 143 -22.73 -2.13 9.91
C LEU A 143 -23.60 -3.21 10.57
N GLY A 144 -23.06 -4.40 10.82
CA GLY A 144 -23.78 -5.48 11.50
C GLY A 144 -24.27 -5.06 12.88
N LEU A 145 -23.43 -4.38 13.67
CA LEU A 145 -23.83 -3.80 14.96
C LEU A 145 -24.95 -2.77 14.83
N HIS A 146 -25.00 -2.01 13.75
CA HIS A 146 -26.07 -1.02 13.54
C HIS A 146 -27.40 -1.70 13.17
N LEU A 147 -27.35 -2.75 12.34
CA LEU A 147 -28.54 -3.47 11.87
C LEU A 147 -29.15 -4.41 12.92
N LEU A 148 -28.37 -4.87 13.89
CA LEU A 148 -28.82 -5.76 14.97
C LEU A 148 -29.31 -5.02 16.23
N ARG A 149 -29.35 -3.68 16.19
CA ARG A 149 -29.94 -2.83 17.24
C ARG A 149 -31.42 -2.62 16.98
#